data_AF-A0A2H0L0B3-F1
#
_entry.id   AF-A0A2H0L0B3-F1
#
_cell.length_a   1.000
_cell.length_b   1.000
_cell.length_c   1.000
_cell.angle_alpha   90.00
_cell.angle_beta   90.00
_cell.angle_gamma   90.00
#
_symmetry.space_group_name_H-M   'P 1'
#
loop_
_entity.id
_entity.type
_entity.pdbx_description
1 polymer ?
#
loop_
_entity_poly.entity_id
_entity_poly.type
_entity_poly.pdbx_seq_one_letter_code
_entity_poly.pdbx_strand_id
1 'polypeptide(L)'
;MILQALEEIGFEKPTPVQSKTIPHLINSENDLIALAQTGTGKTAAFSLPIIQQLEDYQEDAQCLILCPTRELAIQIAGDIEKFMKYISGFSVVPVFGGEVITKQLRELRRKPQIVVGTPGRVHDLIRRGALKV
;
A
#
# COMPACT_ATOMS: atom_id res chain seq x y z
N MET A 1 12.39 -8.18 10.33
CA MET A 1 11.19 -8.57 9.56
C MET A 1 11.15 -7.85 8.21
N ILE A 2 10.93 -6.53 8.15
CA ILE A 2 10.96 -5.78 6.86
C ILE A 2 12.31 -5.85 6.15
N LEU A 3 13.42 -5.60 6.87
CA LEU A 3 14.77 -5.65 6.27
C LEU A 3 15.12 -7.00 5.65
N GLN A 4 14.65 -8.10 6.26
CA GLN A 4 14.83 -9.45 5.73
C GLN A 4 14.08 -9.66 4.41
N ALA A 5 12.85 -9.12 4.30
CA ALA A 5 12.10 -9.15 3.05
C ALA A 5 12.83 -8.34 1.97
N LEU A 6 13.37 -7.17 2.32
CA LEU A 6 14.12 -6.30 1.42
C LEU A 6 15.41 -6.94 0.90
N GLU A 7 16.18 -7.59 1.77
CA GLU A 7 17.39 -8.31 1.39
C GLU A 7 17.09 -9.44 0.39
N GLU A 8 16.04 -10.22 0.63
CA GLU A 8 15.65 -11.33 -0.24
C GLU A 8 15.24 -10.88 -1.65
N ILE A 9 14.56 -9.73 -1.77
CA ILE A 9 14.18 -9.17 -3.07
C ILE A 9 15.30 -8.36 -3.75
N GLY A 10 16.50 -8.30 -3.14
CA GLY A 10 17.69 -7.67 -3.71
C GLY A 10 17.78 -6.15 -3.50
N PHE A 11 17.15 -5.59 -2.47
CA PHE A 11 17.33 -4.19 -2.12
C PHE A 11 18.64 -4.00 -1.34
N GLU A 12 19.68 -3.53 -2.02
CA GLU A 12 20.99 -3.28 -1.39
C GLU A 12 21.12 -1.86 -0.84
N LYS A 13 20.71 -0.85 -1.63
CA LYS A 13 20.85 0.57 -1.28
C LYS A 13 19.60 1.35 -1.68
N PRO A 14 19.15 2.28 -0.82
CA PRO A 14 17.99 3.09 -1.14
C PRO A 14 18.28 4.02 -2.34
N THR A 15 17.29 4.14 -3.22
CA THR A 15 17.35 5.10 -4.34
C THR A 15 17.26 6.55 -3.82
N PRO A 16 17.65 7.57 -4.61
CA PRO A 16 17.59 8.96 -4.16
C PRO A 16 16.21 9.43 -3.68
N VAL A 17 15.12 8.89 -4.25
CA VAL A 17 13.77 9.20 -3.77
C VAL A 17 13.53 8.52 -2.40
N GLN A 18 13.86 7.24 -2.25
CA GLN A 18 13.70 6.50 -0.99
C GLN A 18 14.49 7.15 0.16
N SER A 19 15.77 7.50 -0.07
CA SER A 19 16.62 8.13 0.95
C SER A 19 16.11 9.49 1.42
N LYS A 20 15.36 10.21 0.58
CA LYS A 20 14.79 11.52 0.90
C LYS A 20 13.40 11.42 1.52
N THR A 21 12.56 10.50 1.04
CA THR A 21 11.16 10.43 1.45
C THR A 21 10.94 9.55 2.67
N ILE A 22 11.62 8.41 2.79
CA ILE A 22 11.37 7.46 3.89
C ILE A 22 11.60 8.10 5.26
N PRO A 23 12.74 8.78 5.53
CA PRO A 23 12.93 9.43 6.83
C PRO A 23 11.92 10.55 7.08
N HIS A 24 11.48 11.25 6.03
CA HIS A 24 10.49 12.31 6.19
C HIS A 24 9.13 11.73 6.59
N LEU A 25 8.65 10.70 5.88
CA LEU A 25 7.37 10.06 6.15
C LEU A 25 7.31 9.36 7.52
N ILE A 26 8.45 8.94 8.07
CA ILE A 26 8.52 8.32 9.41
C ILE A 26 8.46 9.37 10.53
N ASN A 27 9.11 10.52 10.34
CA ASN A 27 9.39 11.47 11.43
C ASN A 27 8.55 12.75 11.38
N SER A 28 7.62 12.86 10.44
CA SER A 28 6.85 14.07 10.18
C SER A 28 5.40 13.73 9.86
N GLU A 29 4.48 14.54 10.38
CA GLU A 29 3.05 14.50 10.02
C GLU A 29 2.75 15.38 8.79
N ASN A 30 3.75 16.07 8.24
CA ASN A 30 3.57 16.93 7.08
C ASN A 30 3.30 16.14 5.80
N ASP A 31 2.41 16.69 4.98
CA ASP A 31 2.20 16.23 3.60
C ASP A 31 3.47 16.37 2.76
N LEU A 32 3.71 15.39 1.89
CA LEU A 32 4.90 15.32 1.05
C LEU A 32 4.52 15.23 -0.44
N ILE A 33 5.07 16.13 -1.23
CA ILE A 33 5.07 16.03 -2.70
C ILE A 33 6.45 15.56 -3.15
N ALA A 34 6.51 14.38 -3.75
CA ALA A 34 7.75 13.80 -4.28
C ALA A 34 7.67 13.61 -5.81
N LEU A 35 8.64 14.16 -6.52
CA LEU A 35 8.79 14.02 -7.96
C LEU A 35 9.97 13.09 -8.26
N ALA A 36 9.71 12.01 -8.99
CA ALA A 36 10.76 11.13 -9.51
C ALA A 36 10.30 10.44 -10.80
N GLN A 37 11.24 10.02 -11.64
CA GLN A 37 10.96 9.28 -12.87
C GLN A 37 10.34 7.90 -12.57
N THR A 38 9.63 7.31 -13.53
CA THR A 38 9.09 5.93 -13.41
C THR A 38 10.23 4.92 -13.23
N GLY A 39 10.00 3.84 -12.50
CA GLY A 39 11.01 2.81 -12.25
C GLY A 39 12.08 3.15 -11.20
N THR A 40 11.95 4.29 -10.51
CA THR A 40 12.95 4.74 -9.50
C THR A 40 12.69 4.23 -8.07
N GLY A 41 11.84 3.22 -7.91
CA GLY A 41 11.55 2.63 -6.60
C GLY A 41 10.58 3.45 -5.73
N LYS A 42 9.72 4.27 -6.36
CA LYS A 42 8.70 5.08 -5.65
C LYS A 42 7.75 4.25 -4.80
N THR A 43 7.39 3.04 -5.23
CA THR A 43 6.50 2.14 -4.47
C THR A 43 7.06 1.90 -3.07
N ALA A 44 8.29 1.41 -2.98
CA ALA A 44 8.98 1.24 -1.70
C ALA A 44 9.17 2.55 -0.93
N ALA A 45 9.35 3.67 -1.64
CA ALA A 45 9.58 4.98 -1.04
C ALA A 45 8.40 5.48 -0.20
N PHE A 46 7.16 5.13 -0.55
CA PHE A 46 5.98 5.42 0.26
C PHE A 46 5.50 4.21 1.08
N SER A 47 5.63 2.97 0.58
CA SER A 47 5.01 1.82 1.24
C SER A 47 5.81 1.31 2.44
N LEU A 48 7.14 1.36 2.42
CA LEU A 48 7.96 0.93 3.56
C LEU A 48 7.68 1.73 4.84
N PRO A 49 7.61 3.08 4.82
CA PRO A 49 7.25 3.81 6.03
C PRO A 49 5.82 3.53 6.49
N ILE A 50 4.86 3.35 5.57
CA ILE A 50 3.49 2.96 5.90
C ILE A 50 3.46 1.60 6.62
N ILE A 51 4.15 0.59 6.08
CA ILE A 51 4.22 -0.75 6.68
C ILE A 51 4.85 -0.68 8.09
N GLN A 52 5.88 0.16 8.26
CA GLN A 52 6.57 0.35 9.54
C GLN A 52 5.67 1.02 10.61
N GLN A 53 4.66 1.78 10.18
CA GLN A 53 3.73 2.52 11.06
C GLN A 53 2.40 1.80 11.27
N LEU A 54 2.18 0.60 10.68
CA LEU A 54 0.97 -0.16 10.90
C LEU A 54 0.81 -0.56 12.37
N GLU A 55 -0.39 -0.39 12.89
CA GLU A 55 -0.75 -0.76 14.26
C GLU A 55 -1.62 -2.03 14.27
N ASP A 56 -1.39 -2.91 15.25
CA ASP A 56 -2.23 -4.10 15.44
C ASP A 56 -3.66 -3.72 15.89
N TYR A 57 -4.60 -4.67 15.77
CA TYR A 57 -5.96 -4.60 16.32
C TYR A 57 -6.88 -3.50 15.77
N GLN A 58 -6.53 -2.87 14.65
CA GLN A 58 -7.43 -1.98 13.92
C GLN A 58 -8.39 -2.76 13.03
N GLU A 59 -9.69 -2.43 13.09
CA GLU A 59 -10.71 -3.09 12.26
C GLU A 59 -10.83 -2.50 10.85
N ASP A 60 -10.41 -1.24 10.69
CA ASP A 60 -10.53 -0.47 9.46
C ASP A 60 -9.19 -0.40 8.72
N ALA A 61 -9.22 -0.05 7.43
CA ALA A 61 -8.01 0.11 6.65
C ALA A 61 -7.24 1.34 7.17
N GLN A 62 -5.97 1.17 7.49
CA GLN A 62 -5.10 2.23 8.01
C GLN A 62 -4.44 3.04 6.89
N CYS A 63 -4.40 2.49 5.67
CA CYS A 63 -3.80 3.14 4.53
C CYS A 63 -4.62 2.94 3.25
N LEU A 64 -4.85 4.04 2.54
CA LEU A 64 -5.40 4.06 1.19
C LEU A 64 -4.37 4.59 0.19
N ILE A 65 -4.04 3.79 -0.82
CA ILE A 65 -3.17 4.18 -1.94
C ILE A 65 -4.02 4.26 -3.20
N LEU A 66 -4.08 5.43 -3.82
CA LEU A 66 -4.83 5.64 -5.06
C LEU A 66 -3.91 5.59 -6.29
N CYS A 67 -4.34 4.87 -7.33
CA CYS A 67 -3.62 4.79 -8.60
C CYS A 67 -4.58 4.80 -9.82
N PRO A 68 -4.13 5.25 -11.00
CA PRO A 68 -5.01 5.46 -12.15
C PRO A 68 -5.51 4.19 -12.84
N THR A 69 -4.77 3.07 -12.77
CA THR A 69 -5.08 1.85 -13.53
C THR A 69 -5.16 0.62 -12.63
N ARG A 70 -5.87 -0.41 -13.11
CA ARG A 70 -5.97 -1.71 -12.45
C ARG A 70 -4.61 -2.39 -12.36
N GLU A 71 -3.87 -2.36 -13.46
CA GLU A 71 -2.58 -3.03 -13.60
C GLU A 71 -1.59 -2.46 -12.57
N LEU A 72 -1.60 -1.13 -12.37
CA LEU A 72 -0.77 -0.48 -11.37
C LEU A 72 -1.23 -0.81 -9.93
N ALA A 73 -2.55 -0.93 -9.68
CA ALA A 73 -3.06 -1.33 -8.37
C ALA A 73 -2.56 -2.73 -7.98
N ILE A 74 -2.62 -3.68 -8.92
CA ILE A 74 -2.14 -5.05 -8.73
C ILE A 74 -0.62 -5.07 -8.51
N GLN A 75 0.14 -4.30 -9.29
CA GLN A 75 1.59 -4.21 -9.15
C GLN A 75 2.00 -3.65 -7.78
N ILE A 76 1.39 -2.54 -7.35
CA ILE A 76 1.68 -1.92 -6.05
C ILE A 76 1.32 -2.88 -4.91
N ALA A 77 0.14 -3.51 -4.95
CA ALA A 77 -0.26 -4.48 -3.93
C ALA A 77 0.71 -5.67 -3.86
N GLY A 78 1.10 -6.25 -5.01
CA GLY A 78 2.05 -7.35 -5.04
C GLY A 78 3.45 -6.99 -4.54
N ASP A 79 3.92 -5.76 -4.76
CA ASP A 79 5.17 -5.29 -4.15
C ASP A 79 5.04 -5.13 -2.63
N ILE A 80 3.92 -4.61 -2.15
CA ILE A 80 3.62 -4.49 -0.72
C ILE A 80 3.55 -5.87 -0.04
N GLU A 81 2.92 -6.87 -0.67
CA GLU A 81 2.91 -8.25 -0.18
C GLU A 81 4.33 -8.81 -0.01
N LYS A 82 5.23 -8.55 -0.97
CA LYS A 82 6.65 -8.95 -0.86
C LYS A 82 7.33 -8.25 0.32
N PHE A 83 7.13 -6.94 0.49
CA PHE A 83 7.72 -6.18 1.59
C PHE A 83 7.22 -6.67 2.97
N MET A 84 5.98 -7.17 3.03
CA MET A 84 5.36 -7.70 4.25
C MET A 84 5.52 -9.21 4.41
N LYS A 85 6.32 -9.91 3.58
CA LYS A 85 6.45 -11.37 3.58
C LYS A 85 6.66 -12.00 4.97
N TYR A 86 7.42 -11.31 5.83
CA TYR A 86 7.77 -11.76 7.19
C TYR A 86 6.98 -11.05 8.29
N ILE A 87 5.86 -10.40 7.96
CA ILE A 87 5.00 -9.70 8.91
C ILE A 87 3.63 -10.36 8.91
N SER A 88 3.27 -10.96 10.04
CA SER A 88 1.98 -11.60 10.24
C SER A 88 0.93 -10.59 10.71
N GLY A 89 -0.35 -10.87 10.45
CA GLY A 89 -1.46 -10.05 10.97
C GLY A 89 -1.87 -8.90 10.04
N PHE A 90 -1.05 -8.55 9.07
CA PHE A 90 -1.34 -7.50 8.10
C PHE A 90 -1.59 -8.05 6.70
N SER A 91 -2.44 -7.37 5.94
CA SER A 91 -2.69 -7.67 4.54
C SER A 91 -2.97 -6.43 3.70
N VAL A 92 -2.73 -6.56 2.40
CA VAL A 92 -3.05 -5.55 1.40
C VAL A 92 -4.08 -6.13 0.42
N VAL A 93 -5.01 -5.31 -0.06
CA VAL A 93 -5.94 -5.69 -1.13
C VAL A 93 -5.95 -4.66 -2.25
N PRO A 94 -5.87 -5.08 -3.52
CA PRO A 94 -6.12 -4.19 -4.64
C PRO A 94 -7.63 -4.14 -4.99
N VAL A 95 -8.19 -2.94 -5.16
CA VAL A 95 -9.60 -2.72 -5.54
C VAL A 95 -9.71 -1.83 -6.78
N PHE A 96 -10.35 -2.34 -7.83
CA PHE A 96 -10.45 -1.64 -9.12
C PHE A 96 -11.69 -2.04 -9.92
N GLY A 97 -12.10 -1.19 -10.86
CA GLY A 97 -13.20 -1.44 -11.80
C GLY A 97 -12.96 -2.66 -12.70
N GLY A 98 -14.03 -3.21 -13.28
CA GLY A 98 -13.97 -4.37 -14.20
C GLY A 98 -13.84 -5.74 -13.53
N GLU A 99 -13.55 -5.79 -12.22
CA GLU A 99 -13.66 -7.01 -11.42
C GLU A 99 -15.01 -7.09 -10.70
N VAL A 100 -15.49 -8.32 -10.51
CA VAL A 100 -16.75 -8.63 -9.85
C VAL A 100 -16.74 -8.07 -8.43
N ILE A 101 -17.67 -7.15 -8.16
CA ILE A 101 -17.74 -6.44 -6.88
C ILE A 101 -17.86 -7.37 -5.67
N THR A 102 -18.59 -8.48 -5.79
CA THR A 102 -18.77 -9.46 -4.70
C THR A 102 -17.45 -10.10 -4.27
N LYS A 103 -16.48 -10.24 -5.18
CA LYS A 103 -15.13 -10.71 -4.85
C LYS A 103 -14.40 -9.68 -3.98
N GLN A 104 -14.39 -8.41 -4.38
CA GLN A 104 -13.74 -7.35 -3.61
C GLN A 104 -14.42 -7.10 -2.26
N LEU A 105 -15.76 -7.18 -2.20
CA LEU A 105 -16.49 -7.13 -0.92
C LEU A 105 -16.07 -8.26 0.02
N ARG A 106 -15.84 -9.47 -0.51
CA ARG A 106 -15.37 -10.60 0.29
C ARG A 106 -13.93 -10.42 0.76
N GLU A 107 -13.05 -9.83 -0.05
CA GLU A 107 -11.68 -9.54 0.34
C GLU A 107 -11.62 -8.45 1.41
N LEU A 108 -12.42 -7.38 1.28
CA LEU A 108 -12.53 -6.32 2.30
C LEU A 108 -13.09 -6.80 3.64
N ARG A 109 -13.97 -7.82 3.64
CA ARG A 109 -14.44 -8.45 4.89
C ARG A 109 -13.32 -9.08 5.72
N ARG A 110 -12.15 -9.33 5.14
CA ARG A 110 -10.96 -9.80 5.87
C ARG A 110 -10.24 -8.67 6.62
N LYS A 111 -10.74 -7.43 6.56
CA LYS A 111 -10.21 -6.25 7.23
C LYS A 111 -8.72 -6.00 6.90
N PRO A 112 -8.38 -5.81 5.60
CA PRO A 112 -7.00 -5.50 5.22
C PRO A 112 -6.60 -4.11 5.70
N GLN A 113 -5.36 -3.98 6.17
CA GLN A 113 -4.83 -2.71 6.71
C GLN A 113 -4.39 -1.76 5.60
N ILE A 114 -4.05 -2.29 4.42
CA ILE A 114 -3.69 -1.48 3.26
C ILE A 114 -4.67 -1.77 2.13
N VAL A 115 -5.23 -0.71 1.54
CA VAL A 115 -6.05 -0.79 0.34
C VAL A 115 -5.37 -0.01 -0.77
N VAL A 116 -5.16 -0.67 -1.91
CA VAL A 116 -4.63 -0.03 -3.12
C VAL A 116 -5.75 0.00 -4.14
N GLY A 117 -6.09 1.13 -4.76
CA GLY A 117 -7.22 1.09 -5.69
C GLY A 117 -7.38 2.24 -6.65
N THR A 118 -8.25 2.02 -7.63
CA THR A 118 -8.64 3.06 -8.58
C THR A 118 -9.72 3.96 -7.98
N PRO A 119 -9.67 5.29 -8.22
CA PRO A 119 -10.56 6.25 -7.53
C PRO A 119 -12.04 5.90 -7.62
N GLY A 120 -12.53 5.51 -8.80
CA GLY A 120 -13.93 5.19 -9.02
C GLY A 120 -14.41 3.98 -8.20
N ARG A 121 -13.59 2.92 -8.10
CA ARG A 121 -13.97 1.71 -7.34
C ARG A 121 -13.85 1.94 -5.84
N VAL A 122 -12.79 2.61 -5.39
CA VAL A 122 -12.63 3.00 -3.98
C VAL A 122 -13.83 3.82 -3.52
N HIS A 123 -14.22 4.83 -4.30
CA HIS A 123 -15.37 5.67 -4.00
C HIS A 123 -16.69 4.86 -3.91
N ASP A 124 -16.94 3.95 -4.85
CA ASP A 124 -18.12 3.06 -4.80
C ASP A 124 -18.14 2.19 -3.54
N LEU A 125 -17.00 1.61 -3.15
CA LEU A 125 -16.89 0.75 -1.96
C LEU A 125 -17.09 1.53 -0.66
N ILE A 126 -16.56 2.75 -0.56
CA ILE A 126 -16.80 3.66 0.57
C ILE A 126 -18.28 4.03 0.65
N ARG A 127 -18.91 4.42 -0.46
CA ARG A 127 -20.34 4.78 -0.49
C ARG A 127 -21.26 3.63 -0.08
N ARG A 128 -20.85 2.38 -0.30
CA ARG A 128 -21.56 1.17 0.13
C ARG A 128 -21.32 0.81 1.60
N GLY A 129 -20.43 1.52 2.30
CA GLY A 129 -19.98 1.18 3.65
C GLY A 129 -19.13 -0.10 3.72
N ALA A 130 -18.61 -0.56 2.57
CA ALA A 130 -17.81 -1.78 2.50
C ALA A 130 -16.31 -1.53 2.75
N LEU A 131 -15.86 -0.29 2.52
CA LEU A 131 -14.52 0.19 2.84
C LEU A 131 -14.64 1.37 3.81
N LYS A 132 -13.89 1.31 4.90
CA LYS A 132 -13.70 2.39 5.86
C LYS A 132 -12.20 2.70 5.92
N VAL A 133 -11.89 3.98 5.80
CA VAL A 133 -10.55 4.58 5.77
C VAL A 133 -10.59 5.88 6.53
#